data_AF-A0A3B1AYD5-F1
#
_entry.id   AF-A0A3B1AYD5-F1
#
_cell.length_a   1.000
_cell.length_b   1.000
_cell.length_c   1.000
_cell.angle_alpha   90.00
_cell.angle_beta   90.00
_cell.angle_gamma   90.00
#
_symmetry.space_group_name_H-M   'P 1'
#
loop_
_entity.id
_entity.type
_entity.pdbx_description
1 polymer ?
#
loop_
_entity_poly.entity_id
_entity_poly.type
_entity_poly.pdbx_seq_one_letter_code
_entity_poly.pdbx_strand_id
1 'polypeptide(L)'
;GLIHQKFRNYTNLIVTGIKPTIEESVVLTAALMNSGESYTTKRAIFSEWARGQLTKGTYITEEISRSEQDGGSIGDLSENNVVRVKTENGIKLQNENPLERYGIKFKQFQITNIRYEEATEDLIKTKREALQQTIVAKIAAERAKQERLAAEEFGKKKVKIAEYEAMVKMKKAEVSAEEEKTVAIINAERKLAVAKITKQQDLGAANKKVELAKLDKAKATIASEKEVTMAKLNVQAAKHNKEAYILEGQGLGEQKRLIYEADGALQQKLDAYVKVMTVLSKELGKQKWVPDITMNGSGASGAADGNAAAGFMNLWMMKTTQDLGVEMIGNKK
;
A
#
# COMPACT_ATOMS: atom_id res chain seq x y z
N GLY A 1 -34.24 -94.77 -71.49
CA GLY A 1 -34.16 -93.32 -71.21
C GLY A 1 -32.91 -92.73 -71.85
N LEU A 2 -32.95 -91.46 -72.29
CA LEU A 2 -31.91 -90.84 -73.14
C LEU A 2 -30.48 -90.93 -72.57
N ILE A 3 -30.31 -90.87 -71.24
CA ILE A 3 -29.01 -90.99 -70.57
C ILE A 3 -28.32 -92.31 -70.94
N HIS A 4 -29.04 -93.44 -70.84
CA HIS A 4 -28.47 -94.76 -71.11
C HIS A 4 -28.15 -94.96 -72.60
N GLN A 5 -28.93 -94.35 -73.50
CA GLN A 5 -28.69 -94.43 -74.94
C GLN A 5 -27.42 -93.67 -75.37
N LYS A 6 -27.16 -92.48 -74.79
CA LYS A 6 -25.98 -91.67 -75.13
C LYS A 6 -24.71 -92.10 -74.39
N PHE A 7 -24.80 -92.36 -73.09
CA PHE A 7 -23.60 -92.56 -72.25
C PHE A 7 -23.29 -94.04 -71.99
N ARG A 8 -24.28 -94.94 -72.06
CA ARG A 8 -24.19 -96.41 -71.83
C ARG A 8 -23.77 -96.85 -70.40
N ASN A 9 -22.93 -96.08 -69.70
CA ASN A 9 -22.44 -96.35 -68.34
C ASN A 9 -22.26 -95.04 -67.56
N TYR A 10 -22.36 -95.09 -66.23
CA TYR A 10 -22.07 -93.99 -65.31
C TYR A 10 -20.64 -93.42 -65.47
N THR A 11 -19.63 -94.28 -65.67
CA THR A 11 -18.25 -93.83 -65.89
C THR A 11 -18.14 -92.94 -67.13
N ASN A 12 -18.81 -93.32 -68.22
CA ASN A 12 -18.86 -92.52 -69.44
C ASN A 12 -19.65 -91.22 -69.23
N LEU A 13 -20.77 -91.24 -68.50
CA LEU A 13 -21.51 -90.02 -68.16
C LEU A 13 -20.61 -88.99 -67.44
N ILE A 14 -19.74 -89.46 -66.54
CA ILE A 14 -18.78 -88.60 -65.84
C ILE A 14 -17.71 -88.08 -66.83
N VAL A 15 -17.07 -88.96 -67.60
CA VAL A 15 -15.90 -88.63 -68.43
C VAL A 15 -16.26 -87.87 -69.71
N THR A 16 -17.39 -88.17 -70.36
CA THR A 16 -17.78 -87.59 -71.67
C THR A 16 -18.97 -86.63 -71.60
N GLY A 17 -19.61 -86.50 -70.42
CA GLY A 17 -20.70 -85.56 -70.17
C GLY A 17 -20.33 -84.51 -69.13
N ILE A 18 -20.20 -84.93 -67.88
CA ILE A 18 -20.06 -84.02 -66.73
C ILE A 18 -18.71 -83.29 -66.73
N LYS A 19 -17.60 -84.01 -66.90
CA LYS A 19 -16.25 -83.42 -66.86
C LYS A 19 -16.04 -82.36 -67.96
N PRO A 20 -16.33 -82.63 -69.25
CA PRO A 20 -16.14 -81.64 -70.30
C PRO A 20 -16.99 -80.37 -70.10
N THR A 21 -18.25 -80.50 -69.66
CA THR A 21 -19.11 -79.31 -69.38
C THR A 21 -18.59 -78.49 -68.19
N ILE A 22 -18.00 -79.13 -67.17
CA ILE A 22 -17.31 -78.40 -66.09
C ILE A 22 -16.07 -77.67 -66.64
N GLU A 23 -15.21 -78.37 -67.37
CA GLU A 23 -13.99 -77.80 -67.96
C GLU A 23 -14.30 -76.62 -68.90
N GLU A 24 -15.24 -76.78 -69.82
CA GLU A 24 -15.75 -75.74 -70.71
C GLU A 24 -16.29 -74.52 -69.93
N SER A 25 -17.12 -74.73 -68.92
CA SER A 25 -17.67 -73.63 -68.11
C SER A 25 -16.60 -72.83 -67.35
N VAL A 26 -15.51 -73.48 -66.92
CA VAL A 26 -14.39 -72.84 -66.24
C VAL A 26 -13.47 -72.12 -67.23
N VAL A 27 -13.16 -72.73 -68.38
CA VAL A 27 -12.34 -72.12 -69.44
C VAL A 27 -13.02 -70.90 -70.06
N LEU A 28 -14.32 -70.98 -70.36
CA LEU A 28 -15.10 -69.83 -70.85
C LEU A 28 -15.21 -68.73 -69.79
N THR A 29 -15.25 -69.07 -68.50
CA THR A 29 -15.21 -68.05 -67.43
C THR A 29 -13.80 -67.43 -67.29
N ALA A 30 -12.73 -68.18 -67.56
CA ALA A 30 -11.36 -67.67 -67.56
C ALA A 30 -11.11 -66.68 -68.72
N ALA A 31 -11.69 -66.92 -69.89
CA ALA A 31 -11.62 -66.00 -71.03
C ALA A 31 -12.33 -64.65 -70.79
N LEU A 32 -13.19 -64.53 -69.77
CA LEU A 32 -13.91 -63.30 -69.39
C LEU A 32 -13.11 -62.38 -68.45
N MET A 33 -11.91 -62.77 -68.01
CA MET A 33 -11.14 -62.01 -67.01
C MET A 33 -9.65 -62.04 -67.32
N ASN A 34 -8.96 -60.91 -67.13
CA ASN A 34 -7.51 -60.91 -67.15
C ASN A 34 -6.99 -61.64 -65.89
N SER A 35 -5.91 -62.42 -66.03
CA SER A 35 -5.24 -63.16 -64.96
C SER A 35 -4.96 -62.29 -63.72
N GLY A 36 -4.52 -61.04 -63.91
CA GLY A 36 -4.27 -60.09 -62.82
C GLY A 36 -5.53 -59.62 -62.06
N GLU A 37 -6.67 -59.52 -62.74
CA GLU A 37 -7.96 -59.19 -62.10
C GLU A 37 -8.53 -60.38 -61.33
N SER A 38 -8.40 -61.59 -61.91
CA SER A 38 -8.85 -62.85 -61.32
C SER A 38 -8.21 -63.09 -59.95
N TYR A 39 -6.90 -62.84 -59.84
CA TYR A 39 -6.14 -63.03 -58.61
C TYR A 39 -6.43 -61.99 -57.50
N THR A 40 -6.78 -60.75 -57.87
CA THR A 40 -6.87 -59.64 -56.90
C THR A 40 -8.30 -59.32 -56.46
N THR A 41 -9.18 -59.00 -57.40
CA THR A 41 -10.51 -58.43 -57.12
C THR A 41 -11.66 -59.32 -57.52
N LYS A 42 -11.46 -60.21 -58.53
CA LYS A 42 -12.54 -60.96 -59.14
C LYS A 42 -12.63 -62.45 -58.75
N ARG A 43 -11.81 -62.98 -57.83
CA ARG A 43 -11.86 -64.42 -57.44
C ARG A 43 -13.26 -64.91 -56.99
N ALA A 44 -13.99 -64.10 -56.23
CA ALA A 44 -15.36 -64.41 -55.82
C ALA A 44 -16.33 -64.39 -57.02
N ILE A 45 -16.20 -63.36 -57.86
CA ILE A 45 -16.97 -63.15 -59.08
C ILE A 45 -16.74 -64.29 -60.09
N PHE A 46 -15.50 -64.74 -60.25
CA PHE A 46 -15.12 -65.90 -61.06
C PHE A 46 -15.83 -67.17 -60.60
N SER A 47 -15.87 -67.41 -59.29
CA SER A 47 -16.55 -68.58 -58.70
C SER A 47 -18.06 -68.52 -58.87
N GLU A 48 -18.66 -67.34 -58.75
CA GLU A 48 -20.08 -67.09 -59.02
C GLU A 48 -20.42 -67.30 -60.50
N TRP A 49 -19.60 -66.77 -61.42
CA TRP A 49 -19.83 -66.84 -62.86
C TRP A 49 -19.62 -68.26 -63.40
N ALA A 50 -18.58 -68.97 -62.95
CA ALA A 50 -18.37 -70.38 -63.31
C ALA A 50 -19.53 -71.26 -62.81
N ARG A 51 -20.03 -71.03 -61.58
CA ARG A 51 -21.24 -71.67 -61.08
C ARG A 51 -22.47 -71.32 -61.93
N GLY A 52 -22.58 -70.06 -62.36
CA GLY A 52 -23.62 -69.58 -63.27
C GLY A 52 -23.62 -70.36 -64.58
N GLN A 53 -22.48 -70.37 -65.29
CA GLN A 53 -22.31 -71.07 -66.57
C GLN A 53 -22.56 -72.58 -66.44
N LEU A 54 -22.06 -73.22 -65.39
CA LEU A 54 -22.26 -74.65 -65.15
C LEU A 54 -23.73 -75.01 -64.86
N THR A 55 -24.49 -74.10 -64.23
CA THR A 55 -25.88 -74.37 -63.83
C THR A 55 -26.86 -74.03 -64.95
N LYS A 56 -26.73 -72.84 -65.52
CA LYS A 56 -27.70 -72.21 -66.44
C LYS A 56 -27.25 -72.21 -67.90
N GLY A 57 -25.99 -72.61 -68.18
CA GLY A 57 -25.40 -72.69 -69.51
C GLY A 57 -24.51 -71.48 -69.88
N THR A 58 -23.78 -71.61 -70.99
CA THR A 58 -22.63 -70.74 -71.32
C THR A 58 -23.06 -69.29 -71.57
N TYR A 59 -22.30 -68.32 -71.05
CA TYR A 59 -22.58 -66.90 -71.29
C TYR A 59 -22.32 -66.52 -72.75
N ILE A 60 -23.24 -65.76 -73.36
CA ILE A 60 -22.97 -65.09 -74.64
C ILE A 60 -22.16 -63.83 -74.38
N THR A 61 -21.12 -63.63 -75.19
CA THR A 61 -20.15 -62.56 -75.01
C THR A 61 -20.25 -61.47 -76.08
N GLU A 62 -19.78 -60.29 -75.71
CA GLU A 62 -19.50 -59.16 -76.60
C GLU A 62 -18.06 -58.69 -76.38
N GLU A 63 -17.43 -58.29 -77.46
CA GLU A 63 -16.09 -57.73 -77.48
C GLU A 63 -16.21 -56.21 -77.32
N ILE A 64 -15.57 -55.65 -76.29
CA ILE A 64 -15.58 -54.21 -76.05
C ILE A 64 -14.13 -53.74 -75.96
N SER A 65 -13.71 -52.97 -76.96
CA SER A 65 -12.47 -52.20 -76.89
C SER A 65 -12.64 -51.08 -75.87
N ARG A 66 -11.81 -51.10 -74.81
CA ARG A 66 -11.76 -50.03 -73.83
C ARG A 66 -10.42 -49.31 -73.94
N SER A 67 -10.44 -48.10 -74.48
CA SER A 67 -9.34 -47.16 -74.31
C SER A 67 -9.38 -46.57 -72.91
N GLU A 68 -8.39 -46.91 -72.08
CA GLU A 68 -8.14 -46.20 -70.83
C GLU A 68 -7.12 -45.09 -71.10
N GLN A 69 -7.59 -43.85 -71.11
CA GLN A 69 -6.74 -42.67 -71.17
C GLN A 69 -6.12 -42.47 -69.78
N ASP A 70 -4.91 -43.01 -69.57
CA ASP A 70 -4.23 -42.84 -68.29
C ASP A 70 -3.82 -41.37 -68.07
N GLY A 71 -4.10 -40.88 -66.87
CA GLY A 71 -3.89 -39.49 -66.45
C GLY A 71 -2.46 -39.24 -65.97
N GLY A 72 -1.47 -39.75 -66.70
CA GLY A 72 -0.06 -39.71 -66.35
C GLY A 72 0.83 -39.68 -67.59
N SER A 73 1.86 -38.84 -67.57
CA SER A 73 2.73 -38.61 -68.74
C SER A 73 3.53 -39.85 -69.15
N ILE A 74 3.78 -39.94 -70.47
CA ILE A 74 4.47 -41.02 -71.21
C ILE A 74 3.52 -42.15 -71.57
N GLY A 75 3.10 -42.14 -72.83
CA GLY A 75 2.02 -42.98 -73.31
C GLY A 75 2.42 -44.43 -73.52
N ASP A 76 1.54 -45.33 -73.08
CA ASP A 76 1.19 -46.50 -73.86
C ASP A 76 -0.34 -46.61 -73.85
N LEU A 77 -0.95 -46.52 -75.04
CA LEU A 77 -2.40 -46.68 -75.20
C LEU A 77 -2.69 -48.18 -75.23
N SER A 78 -2.69 -48.83 -74.06
CA SER A 78 -3.03 -50.25 -73.97
C SER A 78 -4.51 -50.43 -74.31
N GLU A 79 -4.79 -50.77 -75.57
CA GLU A 79 -6.13 -51.13 -76.05
C GLU A 79 -6.50 -52.51 -75.47
N ASN A 80 -6.91 -52.50 -74.19
CA ASN A 80 -7.31 -53.70 -73.48
C ASN A 80 -8.68 -54.13 -74.01
N ASN A 81 -8.64 -55.06 -74.95
CA ASN A 81 -9.82 -55.75 -75.45
C ASN A 81 -10.42 -56.61 -74.33
N VAL A 82 -11.59 -56.25 -73.83
CA VAL A 82 -12.26 -56.96 -72.72
C VAL A 82 -13.53 -57.62 -73.24
N VAL A 83 -13.53 -58.96 -73.21
CA VAL A 83 -14.71 -59.77 -73.47
C VAL A 83 -15.69 -59.65 -72.30
N ARG A 84 -16.85 -59.03 -72.53
CA ARG A 84 -17.92 -58.85 -71.54
C ARG A 84 -19.08 -59.80 -71.84
N VAL A 85 -19.87 -60.14 -70.82
CA VAL A 85 -21.12 -60.92 -70.99
C VAL A 85 -22.25 -60.02 -71.47
N LYS A 86 -22.86 -60.36 -72.62
CA LYS A 86 -24.05 -59.67 -73.13
C LYS A 86 -25.17 -59.71 -72.10
N THR A 87 -25.76 -58.56 -71.84
CA THR A 87 -26.79 -58.39 -70.82
C THR A 87 -27.99 -57.67 -71.40
N GLU A 88 -29.15 -58.31 -71.38
CA GLU A 88 -30.42 -57.75 -71.85
C GLU A 88 -31.32 -57.53 -70.62
N ASN A 89 -31.80 -56.30 -70.42
CA ASN A 89 -32.61 -55.90 -69.26
C ASN A 89 -32.03 -56.32 -67.88
N GLY A 90 -30.70 -56.30 -67.74
CA GLY A 90 -29.99 -56.73 -66.52
C GLY A 90 -29.81 -58.25 -66.36
N ILE A 91 -30.33 -59.06 -67.29
CA ILE A 91 -30.17 -60.51 -67.31
C ILE A 91 -29.05 -60.88 -68.28
N LYS A 92 -28.07 -61.64 -67.80
CA LYS A 92 -26.98 -62.18 -68.64
C LYS A 92 -27.55 -63.19 -69.65
N LEU A 93 -27.27 -63.00 -70.93
CA LEU A 93 -27.74 -63.91 -71.97
C LEU A 93 -26.91 -65.21 -71.97
N GLN A 94 -27.58 -66.36 -72.03
CA GLN A 94 -27.00 -67.69 -71.82
C GLN A 94 -27.55 -68.68 -72.86
N ASN A 95 -26.70 -69.59 -73.35
CA ASN A 95 -27.13 -70.75 -74.13
C ASN A 95 -27.67 -71.85 -73.20
N GLU A 96 -28.50 -72.76 -73.71
CA GLU A 96 -28.99 -73.92 -72.92
C GLU A 96 -27.86 -74.82 -72.42
N ASN A 97 -27.99 -75.33 -71.18
CA ASN A 97 -27.06 -76.30 -70.62
C ASN A 97 -27.22 -77.68 -71.30
N PRO A 98 -26.17 -78.26 -71.93
CA PRO A 98 -26.26 -79.58 -72.57
C PRO A 98 -26.69 -80.73 -71.63
N LEU A 99 -26.49 -80.58 -70.32
CA LEU A 99 -26.83 -81.57 -69.30
C LEU A 99 -28.26 -81.45 -68.76
N GLU A 100 -28.93 -80.31 -68.96
CA GLU A 100 -30.31 -80.09 -68.53
C GLU A 100 -31.30 -80.96 -69.32
N ARG A 101 -31.02 -81.20 -70.62
CA ARG A 101 -31.76 -82.16 -71.47
C ARG A 101 -31.69 -83.62 -70.97
N TYR A 102 -30.79 -83.92 -70.03
CA TYR A 102 -30.68 -85.21 -69.36
C TYR A 102 -31.19 -85.20 -67.91
N GLY A 103 -31.77 -84.08 -67.44
CA GLY A 103 -32.30 -83.93 -66.08
C GLY A 103 -31.22 -83.83 -64.99
N ILE A 104 -29.96 -83.63 -65.36
CA ILE A 104 -28.82 -83.58 -64.43
C ILE A 104 -28.67 -82.16 -63.91
N LYS A 105 -28.74 -81.98 -62.59
CA LYS A 105 -28.62 -80.67 -61.92
C LYS A 105 -27.50 -80.68 -60.88
N PHE A 106 -26.58 -79.72 -60.98
CA PHE A 106 -25.50 -79.54 -60.00
C PHE A 106 -26.02 -78.86 -58.74
N LYS A 107 -25.86 -79.51 -57.57
CA LYS A 107 -26.24 -78.92 -56.27
C LYS A 107 -25.19 -77.92 -55.76
N GLN A 108 -23.91 -78.26 -55.91
CA GLN A 108 -22.80 -77.50 -55.35
C GLN A 108 -21.62 -77.49 -56.33
N PHE A 109 -21.02 -76.32 -56.50
CA PHE A 109 -19.78 -76.10 -57.23
C PHE A 109 -18.97 -75.08 -56.41
N GLN A 110 -17.70 -75.38 -56.15
CA GLN A 110 -16.77 -74.57 -55.36
C GLN A 110 -15.36 -74.76 -55.91
N ILE A 111 -14.59 -73.67 -56.01
CA ILE A 111 -13.21 -73.69 -56.50
C ILE A 111 -12.27 -73.51 -55.30
N THR A 112 -11.65 -74.60 -54.85
CA THR A 112 -10.79 -74.60 -53.66
C THR A 112 -9.53 -73.76 -53.88
N ASN A 113 -8.84 -73.95 -55.01
CA ASN A 113 -7.63 -73.20 -55.34
C ASN A 113 -7.52 -72.96 -56.84
N ILE A 114 -6.99 -71.80 -57.22
CA ILE A 114 -6.65 -71.43 -58.59
C ILE A 114 -5.13 -71.30 -58.62
N ARG A 115 -4.45 -72.14 -59.41
CA ARG A 115 -3.01 -72.01 -59.64
C ARG A 115 -2.77 -71.32 -60.97
N TYR A 116 -1.85 -70.36 -60.94
CA TYR A 116 -1.40 -69.60 -62.09
C TYR A 116 -0.05 -70.13 -62.53
N GLU A 117 0.43 -69.67 -63.69
CA GLU A 117 1.80 -69.89 -64.12
C GLU A 117 2.78 -69.08 -63.24
N GLU A 118 3.94 -69.66 -62.92
CA GLU A 118 4.96 -69.07 -62.03
C GLU A 118 5.35 -67.64 -62.46
N ALA A 119 5.63 -67.44 -63.75
CA ALA A 119 5.92 -66.13 -64.32
C ALA A 119 4.80 -65.10 -64.11
N THR A 120 3.54 -65.53 -64.07
CA THR A 120 2.41 -64.64 -63.78
C THR A 120 2.33 -64.29 -62.29
N GLU A 121 2.61 -65.25 -61.40
CA GLU A 121 2.65 -65.01 -59.96
C GLU A 121 3.77 -64.02 -59.57
N ASP A 122 4.94 -64.14 -60.19
CA ASP A 122 6.06 -63.19 -60.04
C ASP A 122 5.72 -61.79 -60.60
N LEU A 123 5.07 -61.69 -61.76
CA LEU A 123 4.60 -60.40 -62.30
C LEU A 123 3.55 -59.74 -61.41
N ILE A 124 2.71 -60.53 -60.73
CA ILE A 124 1.73 -60.03 -59.76
C ILE A 124 2.42 -59.58 -58.47
N LYS A 125 3.41 -60.32 -57.98
CA LYS A 125 4.21 -59.98 -56.81
C LYS A 125 4.98 -58.68 -57.01
N THR A 126 5.72 -58.56 -58.12
CA THR A 126 6.46 -57.34 -58.47
C THR A 126 5.54 -56.14 -58.65
N LYS A 127 4.36 -56.30 -59.28
CA LYS A 127 3.35 -55.22 -59.35
C LYS A 127 2.83 -54.81 -57.97
N ARG A 128 2.59 -55.76 -57.05
CA ARG A 128 2.20 -55.45 -55.67
C ARG A 128 3.31 -54.73 -54.90
N GLU A 129 4.55 -55.15 -55.05
CA GLU A 129 5.72 -54.49 -54.43
C GLU A 129 5.90 -53.07 -54.98
N ALA A 130 5.76 -52.86 -56.29
CA ALA A 130 5.81 -51.54 -56.91
C ALA A 130 4.67 -50.62 -56.44
N LEU A 131 3.42 -51.13 -56.37
CA LEU A 131 2.29 -50.38 -55.82
C LEU A 131 2.48 -50.05 -54.33
N GLN A 132 3.03 -50.99 -53.54
CA GLN A 132 3.36 -50.73 -52.14
C GLN A 132 4.46 -49.67 -52.01
N GLN A 133 5.48 -49.70 -52.87
CA GLN A 133 6.54 -48.69 -52.91
C GLN A 133 6.01 -47.31 -53.31
N THR A 134 5.10 -47.19 -54.28
CA THR A 134 4.51 -45.88 -54.64
C THR A 134 3.60 -45.34 -53.54
N ILE A 135 2.86 -46.21 -52.83
CA ILE A 135 2.09 -45.84 -51.63
C ILE A 135 3.03 -45.35 -50.52
N VAL A 136 4.11 -46.08 -50.22
CA VAL A 136 5.11 -45.67 -49.22
C VAL A 136 5.79 -44.37 -49.61
N ALA A 137 6.16 -44.18 -50.88
CA ALA A 137 6.75 -42.94 -51.39
C ALA A 137 5.76 -41.76 -51.28
N LYS A 138 4.47 -41.98 -51.56
CA LYS A 138 3.42 -40.97 -51.39
C LYS A 138 3.25 -40.58 -49.92
N ILE A 139 3.21 -41.56 -49.01
CA ILE A 139 3.15 -41.33 -47.56
C ILE A 139 4.40 -40.58 -47.07
N ALA A 140 5.59 -40.94 -47.55
CA ALA A 140 6.84 -40.25 -47.21
C ALA A 140 6.87 -38.81 -47.73
N ALA A 141 6.40 -38.57 -48.96
CA ALA A 141 6.30 -37.23 -49.54
C ALA A 141 5.26 -36.35 -48.81
N GLU A 142 4.13 -36.93 -48.39
CA GLU A 142 3.13 -36.24 -47.58
C GLU A 142 3.67 -35.93 -46.18
N ARG A 143 4.33 -36.90 -45.53
CA ARG A 143 5.02 -36.71 -44.25
C ARG A 143 6.07 -35.59 -44.33
N ALA A 144 6.89 -35.56 -45.37
CA ALA A 144 7.87 -34.49 -45.57
C ALA A 144 7.23 -33.10 -45.74
N LYS A 145 6.06 -33.02 -46.41
CA LYS A 145 5.27 -31.77 -46.48
C LYS A 145 4.75 -31.34 -45.11
N GLN A 146 4.25 -32.28 -44.30
CA GLN A 146 3.77 -32.01 -42.94
C GLN A 146 4.92 -31.61 -42.01
N GLU A 147 6.08 -32.28 -42.08
CA GLU A 147 7.27 -31.95 -41.29
C GLU A 147 7.83 -30.56 -41.65
N ARG A 148 7.83 -30.17 -42.94
CA ARG A 148 8.16 -28.79 -43.35
C ARG A 148 7.19 -27.77 -42.78
N LEU A 149 5.88 -28.00 -42.91
CA LEU A 149 4.85 -27.09 -42.39
C LEU A 149 4.97 -26.94 -40.86
N ALA A 150 5.18 -28.05 -40.14
CA ALA A 150 5.42 -28.03 -38.71
C ALA A 150 6.68 -27.24 -38.35
N ALA A 151 7.78 -27.42 -39.09
CA ALA A 151 9.02 -26.67 -38.88
C ALA A 151 8.84 -25.15 -39.11
N GLU A 152 8.08 -24.75 -40.13
CA GLU A 152 7.72 -23.36 -40.39
C GLU A 152 6.88 -22.75 -39.25
N GLU A 153 5.87 -23.47 -38.75
CA GLU A 153 5.06 -23.02 -37.61
C GLU A 153 5.85 -22.99 -36.29
N PHE A 154 6.73 -23.96 -36.04
CA PHE A 154 7.67 -23.90 -34.91
C PHE A 154 8.65 -22.73 -35.03
N GLY A 155 9.10 -22.40 -36.24
CA GLY A 155 9.91 -21.21 -36.53
C GLY A 155 9.16 -19.92 -36.19
N LYS A 156 7.95 -19.75 -36.73
CA LYS A 156 7.06 -18.61 -36.41
C LYS A 156 6.78 -18.48 -34.92
N LYS A 157 6.54 -19.60 -34.22
CA LYS A 157 6.35 -19.64 -32.77
C LYS A 157 7.58 -19.17 -32.01
N LYS A 158 8.79 -19.61 -32.39
CA LYS A 158 10.06 -19.16 -31.79
C LYS A 158 10.31 -17.67 -32.01
N VAL A 159 10.07 -17.16 -33.22
CA VAL A 159 10.19 -15.72 -33.52
C VAL A 159 9.24 -14.91 -32.63
N LYS A 160 7.96 -15.28 -32.57
CA LYS A 160 6.98 -14.59 -31.69
C LYS A 160 7.38 -14.63 -30.22
N ILE A 161 7.90 -15.75 -29.72
CA ILE A 161 8.38 -15.84 -28.33
C ILE A 161 9.53 -14.85 -28.10
N ALA A 162 10.52 -14.79 -29.01
CA ALA A 162 11.62 -13.85 -28.92
C ALA A 162 11.17 -12.38 -29.01
N GLU A 163 10.19 -12.06 -29.87
CA GLU A 163 9.55 -10.74 -29.97
C GLU A 163 8.86 -10.36 -28.65
N TYR A 164 8.09 -11.27 -28.05
CA TYR A 164 7.45 -11.03 -26.76
C TYR A 164 8.47 -10.87 -25.63
N GLU A 165 9.53 -11.68 -25.58
CA GLU A 165 10.62 -11.53 -24.61
C GLU A 165 11.34 -10.18 -24.75
N ALA A 166 11.60 -9.74 -25.99
CA ALA A 166 12.18 -8.43 -26.28
C ALA A 166 11.23 -7.29 -25.85
N MET A 167 9.93 -7.40 -26.15
CA MET A 167 8.92 -6.43 -25.72
C MET A 167 8.79 -6.37 -24.19
N VAL A 168 8.87 -7.51 -23.50
CA VAL A 168 8.86 -7.57 -22.02
C VAL A 168 10.11 -6.92 -21.44
N LYS A 169 11.30 -7.15 -22.03
CA LYS A 169 12.54 -6.47 -21.62
C LYS A 169 12.45 -4.95 -21.84
N MET A 170 11.93 -4.51 -22.99
CA MET A 170 11.75 -3.09 -23.31
C MET A 170 10.77 -2.42 -22.33
N LYS A 171 9.59 -3.01 -22.11
CA LYS A 171 8.61 -2.51 -21.13
C LYS A 171 9.16 -2.49 -19.71
N LYS A 172 9.96 -3.49 -19.32
CA LYS A 172 10.62 -3.51 -18.00
C LYS A 172 11.63 -2.36 -17.87
N ALA A 173 12.39 -2.07 -18.92
CA ALA A 173 13.34 -0.94 -18.95
C ALA A 173 12.62 0.42 -18.91
N GLU A 174 11.51 0.57 -19.64
CA GLU A 174 10.65 1.76 -19.63
C GLU A 174 10.03 2.00 -18.25
N VAL A 175 9.48 0.95 -17.61
CA VAL A 175 8.96 1.01 -16.24
C VAL A 175 10.07 1.39 -15.26
N SER A 176 11.26 0.77 -15.32
CA SER A 176 12.36 1.16 -14.42
C SER A 176 12.85 2.59 -14.64
N ALA A 177 12.81 3.11 -15.88
CA ALA A 177 13.17 4.51 -16.15
C ALA A 177 12.15 5.50 -15.58
N GLU A 178 10.85 5.18 -15.64
CA GLU A 178 9.80 5.99 -15.02
C GLU A 178 9.80 5.87 -13.49
N GLU A 179 10.16 4.70 -12.94
CA GLU A 179 10.44 4.51 -11.50
C GLU A 179 11.63 5.36 -11.04
N GLU A 180 12.77 5.35 -11.76
CA GLU A 180 13.92 6.19 -11.45
C GLU A 180 13.59 7.69 -11.51
N LYS A 181 12.84 8.11 -12.55
CA LYS A 181 12.37 9.48 -12.72
C LYS A 181 11.42 9.92 -11.59
N THR A 182 10.46 9.08 -11.21
CA THR A 182 9.54 9.38 -10.10
C THR A 182 10.26 9.41 -8.76
N VAL A 183 11.20 8.49 -8.51
CA VAL A 183 12.09 8.52 -7.33
C VAL A 183 12.95 9.79 -7.32
N ALA A 184 13.47 10.25 -8.46
CA ALA A 184 14.23 11.49 -8.56
C ALA A 184 13.37 12.74 -8.24
N ILE A 185 12.13 12.78 -8.75
CA ILE A 185 11.15 13.84 -8.44
C ILE A 185 10.83 13.85 -6.94
N ILE A 186 10.46 12.71 -6.36
CA ILE A 186 10.15 12.58 -4.92
C ILE A 186 11.34 13.02 -4.06
N ASN A 187 12.57 12.67 -4.45
CA ASN A 187 13.79 13.11 -3.75
C ASN A 187 14.03 14.63 -3.88
N ALA A 188 13.73 15.23 -5.03
CA ALA A 188 13.82 16.68 -5.22
C ALA A 188 12.74 17.41 -4.38
N GLU A 189 11.49 16.95 -4.41
CA GLU A 189 10.39 17.47 -3.60
C GLU A 189 10.69 17.35 -2.10
N ARG A 190 11.23 16.21 -1.66
CA ARG A 190 11.65 16.01 -0.26
C ARG A 190 12.75 17.00 0.15
N LYS A 191 13.74 17.25 -0.71
CA LYS A 191 14.79 18.27 -0.46
C LYS A 191 14.19 19.67 -0.38
N LEU A 192 13.25 20.02 -1.27
CA LEU A 192 12.55 21.31 -1.25
C LEU A 192 11.66 21.47 0.00
N ALA A 193 10.98 20.42 0.42
CA ALA A 193 10.17 20.41 1.64
C ALA A 193 11.03 20.59 2.89
N VAL A 194 12.14 19.85 3.01
CA VAL A 194 13.11 20.03 4.10
C VAL A 194 13.68 21.44 4.10
N ALA A 195 14.06 22.00 2.94
CA ALA A 195 14.56 23.36 2.83
C ALA A 195 13.51 24.44 3.18
N LYS A 196 12.21 24.19 2.95
CA LYS A 196 11.13 25.06 3.42
C LYS A 196 10.95 24.98 4.94
N ILE A 197 11.01 23.77 5.51
CA ILE A 197 10.89 23.53 6.95
C ILE A 197 12.04 24.20 7.71
N THR A 198 13.30 24.04 7.27
CA THR A 198 14.43 24.72 7.91
C THR A 198 14.29 26.23 7.83
N LYS A 199 13.92 26.79 6.66
CA LYS A 199 13.65 28.24 6.54
C LYS A 199 12.54 28.71 7.49
N GLN A 200 11.48 27.93 7.69
CA GLN A 200 10.43 28.25 8.67
C GLN A 200 10.92 28.14 10.11
N GLN A 201 11.77 27.16 10.44
CA GLN A 201 12.39 27.03 11.75
C GLN A 201 13.36 28.19 12.04
N ASP A 202 14.17 28.60 11.08
CA ASP A 202 15.08 29.75 11.17
C ASP A 202 14.31 31.05 11.36
N LEU A 203 13.23 31.26 10.59
CA LEU A 203 12.32 32.41 10.76
C LEU A 203 11.61 32.36 12.12
N GLY A 204 11.16 31.19 12.57
CA GLY A 204 10.55 31.01 13.90
C GLY A 204 11.53 31.32 15.03
N ALA A 205 12.78 30.88 14.91
CA ALA A 205 13.85 31.17 15.87
C ALA A 205 14.25 32.66 15.86
N ALA A 206 14.31 33.30 14.68
CA ALA A 206 14.55 34.73 14.55
C ALA A 206 13.39 35.55 15.18
N ASN A 207 12.14 35.20 14.86
CA ASN A 207 10.96 35.84 15.44
C ASN A 207 10.94 35.69 16.97
N LYS A 208 11.22 34.49 17.50
CA LYS A 208 11.31 34.24 18.94
C LYS A 208 12.42 35.08 19.61
N LYS A 209 13.58 35.27 18.97
CA LYS A 209 14.63 36.18 19.45
C LYS A 209 14.18 37.63 19.44
N VAL A 210 13.47 38.08 18.40
CA VAL A 210 12.91 39.45 18.32
C VAL A 210 11.83 39.68 19.38
N GLU A 211 10.97 38.69 19.65
CA GLU A 211 9.97 38.77 20.72
C GLU A 211 10.60 38.81 22.11
N LEU A 212 11.62 37.99 22.37
CA LEU A 212 12.38 38.05 23.62
C LEU A 212 13.03 39.43 23.82
N ALA A 213 13.69 39.98 22.79
CA ALA A 213 14.28 41.32 22.85
C ALA A 213 13.23 42.43 23.05
N LYS A 214 12.04 42.32 22.45
CA LYS A 214 10.91 43.23 22.70
C LYS A 214 10.40 43.10 24.14
N LEU A 215 10.29 41.89 24.65
CA LEU A 215 9.78 41.59 25.99
C LEU A 215 10.77 42.03 27.09
N ASP A 216 12.07 41.90 26.86
CA ASP A 216 13.10 42.42 27.78
C ASP A 216 13.19 43.94 27.71
N LYS A 217 13.04 44.56 26.53
CA LYS A 217 12.85 46.01 26.40
C LYS A 217 11.61 46.49 27.14
N ALA A 218 10.48 45.77 27.04
CA ALA A 218 9.25 46.08 27.75
C ALA A 218 9.40 45.92 29.28
N LYS A 219 10.10 44.89 29.76
CA LYS A 219 10.45 44.76 31.18
C LYS A 219 11.31 45.95 31.65
N ALA A 220 12.28 46.39 30.85
CA ALA A 220 13.13 47.52 31.17
C ALA A 220 12.35 48.84 31.22
N THR A 221 11.42 49.09 30.29
CA THR A 221 10.55 50.29 30.35
C THR A 221 9.60 50.20 31.54
N ILE A 222 8.99 49.04 31.81
CA ILE A 222 8.12 48.84 32.99
C ILE A 222 8.91 49.02 34.30
N ALA A 223 10.17 48.59 34.37
CA ALA A 223 11.03 48.81 35.52
C ALA A 223 11.36 50.31 35.71
N SER A 224 11.72 51.01 34.64
CA SER A 224 11.97 52.46 34.68
C SER A 224 10.70 53.26 35.04
N GLU A 225 9.54 52.89 34.50
CA GLU A 225 8.24 53.48 34.86
C GLU A 225 7.89 53.22 36.32
N LYS A 226 8.19 52.02 36.86
CA LYS A 226 8.06 51.71 38.30
C LYS A 226 8.97 52.58 39.16
N GLU A 227 10.23 52.77 38.78
CA GLU A 227 11.15 53.65 39.52
C GLU A 227 10.70 55.12 39.49
N VAL A 228 10.26 55.63 38.33
CA VAL A 228 9.73 56.99 38.19
C VAL A 228 8.43 57.18 38.96
N THR A 229 7.54 56.19 38.99
CA THR A 229 6.29 56.26 39.78
C THR A 229 6.57 56.14 41.28
N MET A 230 7.49 55.28 41.72
CA MET A 230 7.96 55.23 43.11
C MET A 230 8.61 56.55 43.54
N ALA A 231 9.43 57.17 42.70
CA ALA A 231 10.01 58.48 42.98
C ALA A 231 8.94 59.58 43.11
N LYS A 232 7.93 59.59 42.23
CA LYS A 232 6.78 60.50 42.33
C LYS A 232 5.97 60.27 43.61
N LEU A 233 5.70 59.02 43.97
CA LEU A 233 5.01 58.65 45.21
C LEU A 233 5.81 59.07 46.44
N ASN A 234 7.13 58.87 46.46
CA ASN A 234 7.99 59.32 47.55
C ASN A 234 7.99 60.86 47.71
N VAL A 235 7.97 61.61 46.60
CA VAL A 235 7.84 63.08 46.63
C VAL A 235 6.45 63.51 47.13
N GLN A 236 5.38 62.81 46.75
CA GLN A 236 4.03 63.06 47.27
C GLN A 236 3.93 62.73 48.76
N ALA A 237 4.45 61.58 49.20
CA ALA A 237 4.52 61.19 50.61
C ALA A 237 5.35 62.21 51.42
N ALA A 238 6.49 62.69 50.90
CA ALA A 238 7.27 63.74 51.56
C ALA A 238 6.52 65.07 51.67
N LYS A 239 5.68 65.43 50.68
CA LYS A 239 4.78 66.59 50.77
C LYS A 239 3.70 66.40 51.83
N HIS A 240 2.99 65.28 51.81
CA HIS A 240 1.95 64.99 52.80
C HIS A 240 2.49 64.85 54.22
N ASN A 241 3.70 64.28 54.40
CA ASN A 241 4.37 64.26 55.69
C ASN A 241 4.76 65.68 56.15
N LYS A 242 5.25 66.54 55.25
CA LYS A 242 5.52 67.96 55.55
C LYS A 242 4.23 68.71 55.94
N GLU A 243 3.13 68.49 55.21
CA GLU A 243 1.82 69.04 55.52
C GLU A 243 1.33 68.56 56.90
N ALA A 244 1.45 67.26 57.19
CA ALA A 244 1.10 66.67 58.49
C ALA A 244 1.93 67.28 59.63
N TYR A 245 3.25 67.43 59.48
CA TYR A 245 4.10 68.05 60.52
C TYR A 245 3.80 69.55 60.72
N ILE A 246 3.39 70.28 59.67
CA ILE A 246 2.94 71.67 59.81
C ILE A 246 1.62 71.72 60.58
N LEU A 247 0.68 70.82 60.28
CA LEU A 247 -0.65 70.78 60.88
C LEU A 247 -0.60 70.29 62.34
N GLU A 248 0.27 69.31 62.64
CA GLU A 248 0.61 68.89 64.00
C GLU A 248 1.32 70.01 64.78
N GLY A 249 2.26 70.73 64.15
CA GLY A 249 2.91 71.90 64.75
C GLY A 249 1.94 73.05 65.04
N GLN A 250 0.95 73.27 64.18
CA GLN A 250 -0.16 74.21 64.40
C GLN A 250 -1.04 73.75 65.57
N GLY A 251 -1.46 72.48 65.59
CA GLY A 251 -2.26 71.90 66.67
C GLY A 251 -1.56 71.97 68.03
N LEU A 252 -0.25 71.65 68.10
CA LEU A 252 0.56 71.78 69.31
C LEU A 252 0.78 73.24 69.72
N GLY A 253 0.89 74.16 68.76
CA GLY A 253 0.98 75.60 69.04
C GLY A 253 -0.31 76.17 69.61
N GLU A 254 -1.45 75.79 69.03
CA GLU A 254 -2.78 76.21 69.47
C GLU A 254 -3.17 75.56 70.82
N GLN A 255 -2.85 74.28 71.01
CA GLN A 255 -2.98 73.59 72.29
C GLN A 255 -2.14 74.27 73.38
N LYS A 256 -0.88 74.63 73.09
CA LYS A 256 -0.05 75.38 74.04
C LYS A 256 -0.63 76.76 74.34
N ARG A 257 -1.18 77.47 73.34
CA ARG A 257 -1.83 78.77 73.58
C ARG A 257 -3.03 78.62 74.52
N LEU A 258 -3.90 77.65 74.28
CA LEU A 258 -5.07 77.37 75.12
C LEU A 258 -4.68 76.99 76.56
N ILE A 259 -3.60 76.24 76.77
CA ILE A 259 -3.08 75.93 78.11
C ILE A 259 -2.57 77.20 78.81
N TYR A 260 -1.86 78.09 78.10
CA TYR A 260 -1.42 79.39 78.66
C TYR A 260 -2.56 80.38 78.93
N GLU A 261 -3.67 80.28 78.19
CA GLU A 261 -4.87 81.09 78.39
C GLU A 261 -5.73 80.57 79.57
N ALA A 262 -5.77 79.26 79.79
CA ALA A 262 -6.54 78.62 80.87
C ALA A 262 -5.80 78.66 82.22
N ASP A 263 -4.51 78.33 82.26
CA ASP A 263 -3.67 78.40 83.46
C ASP A 263 -2.86 79.70 83.47
N GLY A 264 -3.30 80.69 84.24
CA GLY A 264 -2.73 82.06 84.35
C GLY A 264 -1.31 82.15 84.94
N ALA A 265 -0.36 81.49 84.29
CA ALA A 265 1.05 81.30 84.66
C ALA A 265 1.27 80.69 86.07
N LEU A 266 0.28 79.99 86.64
CA LEU A 266 0.35 79.47 88.01
C LEU A 266 1.53 78.51 88.22
N GLN A 267 1.78 77.61 87.26
CA GLN A 267 2.84 76.61 87.37
C GLN A 267 4.25 77.22 87.23
N GLN A 268 4.41 78.24 86.37
CA GLN A 268 5.68 78.98 86.22
C GLN A 268 5.95 79.92 87.41
N LYS A 269 4.90 80.49 88.03
CA LYS A 269 5.00 81.22 89.30
C LYS A 269 5.39 80.28 90.46
N LEU A 270 4.85 79.06 90.51
CA LEU A 270 5.19 78.07 91.53
C LEU A 270 6.66 77.63 91.42
N ASP A 271 7.16 77.33 90.21
CA ASP A 271 8.56 76.95 90.00
C ASP A 271 9.54 78.11 90.31
N ALA A 272 9.13 79.36 90.04
CA ALA A 272 9.87 80.54 90.48
C ALA A 272 9.90 80.66 92.01
N TYR A 273 8.79 80.39 92.71
CA TYR A 273 8.71 80.41 94.17
C TYR A 273 9.62 79.35 94.81
N VAL A 274 9.63 78.13 94.25
CA VAL A 274 10.55 77.05 94.68
C VAL A 274 12.01 77.47 94.50
N LYS A 275 12.38 78.08 93.35
CA LYS A 275 13.74 78.61 93.14
C LYS A 275 14.13 79.67 94.17
N VAL A 276 13.24 80.63 94.47
CA VAL A 276 13.48 81.67 95.48
C VAL A 276 13.73 81.06 96.86
N MET A 277 12.88 80.12 97.30
CA MET A 277 13.03 79.45 98.59
C MET A 277 14.30 78.59 98.66
N THR A 278 14.68 77.93 97.56
CA THR A 278 15.91 77.12 97.50
C THR A 278 17.16 78.00 97.63
N VAL A 279 17.17 79.20 97.04
CA VAL A 279 18.26 80.17 97.22
C VAL A 279 18.28 80.74 98.63
N LEU A 280 17.12 81.11 99.19
CA LEU A 280 17.01 81.64 100.56
C LEU A 280 17.53 80.66 101.61
N SER A 281 17.12 79.39 101.53
CA SER A 281 17.58 78.31 102.43
C SER A 281 19.11 78.14 102.36
N LYS A 282 19.69 78.25 101.16
CA LYS A 282 21.13 78.10 100.90
C LYS A 282 21.99 79.24 101.46
N GLU A 283 21.42 80.44 101.63
CA GLU A 283 22.10 81.57 102.30
C GLU A 283 21.81 81.63 103.80
N LEU A 284 20.59 81.31 104.24
CA LEU A 284 20.25 81.30 105.68
C LEU A 284 21.05 80.23 106.44
N GLY A 285 21.31 79.08 105.82
CA GLY A 285 22.17 78.01 106.36
C GLY A 285 23.65 78.37 106.53
N LYS A 286 24.10 79.56 106.09
CA LYS A 286 25.48 80.04 106.28
C LYS A 286 25.67 80.91 107.53
N GLN A 287 24.59 81.30 108.24
CA GLN A 287 24.72 82.07 109.48
C GLN A 287 24.77 81.17 110.72
N LYS A 288 25.71 81.47 111.62
CA LYS A 288 26.04 80.66 112.80
C LYS A 288 25.18 81.10 114.00
N TRP A 289 24.14 80.32 114.33
CA TRP A 289 23.14 80.65 115.36
C TRP A 289 23.49 80.10 116.76
N VAL A 290 24.57 80.59 117.38
CA VAL A 290 24.82 80.40 118.83
C VAL A 290 25.54 81.64 119.39
N PRO A 291 25.00 82.34 120.40
CA PRO A 291 25.75 83.32 121.19
C PRO A 291 26.75 82.62 122.10
N ASP A 292 28.00 83.07 122.12
CA ASP A 292 29.05 82.51 123.00
C ASP A 292 29.51 83.56 124.01
N ILE A 293 29.61 83.17 125.29
CA ILE A 293 29.85 84.05 126.43
C ILE A 293 30.82 83.35 127.40
N THR A 294 31.99 83.95 127.64
CA THR A 294 32.81 83.95 128.90
C THR A 294 34.25 84.38 128.54
N MET A 295 34.98 85.34 129.15
CA MET A 295 35.00 86.02 130.46
C MET A 295 36.08 85.51 131.43
N ASN A 296 37.32 86.05 131.33
CA ASN A 296 38.21 86.33 132.48
C ASN A 296 39.42 87.21 132.07
N GLY A 297 39.85 88.17 132.91
CA GLY A 297 41.22 88.71 132.88
C GLY A 297 41.47 90.15 132.35
N SER A 298 41.27 91.15 133.22
CA SER A 298 41.92 92.49 133.21
C SER A 298 41.89 93.40 131.97
N GLY A 299 41.15 94.53 132.08
CA GLY A 299 41.52 95.82 131.48
C GLY A 299 40.67 96.36 130.33
N ALA A 300 40.05 97.53 130.57
CA ALA A 300 39.47 98.49 129.61
C ALA A 300 38.24 98.09 128.75
N SER A 301 37.16 98.89 128.91
CA SER A 301 36.09 99.23 127.94
C SER A 301 35.32 98.12 127.18
N GLY A 302 34.02 97.96 127.50
CA GLY A 302 32.99 97.47 126.57
C GLY A 302 32.03 96.37 127.07
N ALA A 303 30.71 96.60 126.99
CA ALA A 303 29.59 95.64 127.12
C ALA A 303 28.41 96.17 126.26
N ALA A 304 27.67 95.42 125.41
CA ALA A 304 26.95 94.13 125.56
C ALA A 304 25.69 94.26 126.45
N ASP A 305 24.48 93.78 126.12
CA ASP A 305 23.92 93.00 124.98
C ASP A 305 22.38 93.31 124.84
N GLY A 306 21.55 92.93 123.83
CA GLY A 306 21.72 92.04 122.67
C GLY A 306 20.43 91.74 121.84
N ASN A 307 20.48 90.61 121.12
CA ASN A 307 19.42 89.84 120.40
C ASN A 307 18.54 90.51 119.31
N ALA A 308 19.06 90.56 118.06
CA ALA A 308 18.34 91.01 116.86
C ALA A 308 17.62 89.90 116.04
N ALA A 309 17.92 88.62 116.27
CA ALA A 309 17.43 87.51 115.42
C ALA A 309 15.90 87.32 115.51
N ALA A 310 15.31 87.60 116.68
CA ALA A 310 13.86 87.55 116.89
C ALA A 310 13.09 88.61 116.07
N GLY A 311 13.72 89.74 115.73
CA GLY A 311 13.09 90.80 114.94
C GLY A 311 12.88 90.41 113.47
N PHE A 312 13.85 89.68 112.88
CA PHE A 312 13.77 89.27 111.48
C PHE A 312 12.67 88.24 111.22
N MET A 313 12.48 87.26 112.11
CA MET A 313 11.43 86.23 111.96
C MET A 313 10.03 86.83 111.98
N ASN A 314 9.79 87.84 112.82
CA ASN A 314 8.48 88.52 112.88
C ASN A 314 8.18 89.33 111.60
N LEU A 315 9.19 90.00 111.02
CA LEU A 315 9.00 90.70 109.74
C LEU A 315 8.85 89.73 108.56
N TRP A 316 9.58 88.60 108.57
CA TRP A 316 9.47 87.57 107.54
C TRP A 316 8.10 86.91 107.54
N MET A 317 7.58 86.52 108.72
CA MET A 317 6.20 86.03 108.87
C MET A 317 5.19 87.01 108.28
N MET A 318 5.33 88.30 108.60
CA MET A 318 4.43 89.36 108.11
C MET A 318 4.51 89.59 106.59
N LYS A 319 5.69 89.38 105.99
CA LYS A 319 5.83 89.38 104.52
C LYS A 319 5.25 88.11 103.90
N THR A 320 5.47 86.94 104.49
CA THR A 320 4.85 85.69 104.00
C THR A 320 3.33 85.73 104.08
N THR A 321 2.71 86.40 105.06
CA THR A 321 1.25 86.58 105.09
C THR A 321 0.73 87.57 104.05
N GLN A 322 1.53 88.54 103.60
CA GLN A 322 1.19 89.34 102.41
C GLN A 322 1.38 88.55 101.10
N ASP A 323 2.48 87.80 100.96
CA ASP A 323 2.76 87.00 99.76
C ASP A 323 1.85 85.75 99.65
N LEU A 324 1.23 85.29 100.74
CA LEU A 324 0.26 84.17 100.79
C LEU A 324 -1.20 84.63 100.96
N GLY A 325 -1.45 85.90 101.25
CA GLY A 325 -2.76 86.57 101.12
C GLY A 325 -3.98 85.86 101.73
N VAL A 326 -3.99 85.62 103.05
CA VAL A 326 -5.16 85.06 103.75
C VAL A 326 -5.64 86.00 104.88
N GLU A 327 -6.62 86.85 104.58
CA GLU A 327 -7.48 87.43 105.61
C GLU A 327 -8.58 86.42 105.99
N MET A 328 -8.81 86.22 107.29
CA MET A 328 -10.03 85.58 107.80
C MET A 328 -11.20 86.58 107.78
N ILE A 329 -12.43 86.05 107.93
CA ILE A 329 -13.71 86.76 108.08
C ILE A 329 -14.25 87.24 106.71
N GLY A 330 -15.51 87.01 106.33
CA GLY A 330 -16.64 86.48 107.08
C GLY A 330 -17.79 87.47 107.13
N ASN A 331 -18.77 87.24 106.24
CA ASN A 331 -20.17 87.69 106.33
C ASN A 331 -20.58 89.02 105.63
N LYS A 332 -21.26 88.81 104.49
CA LYS A 332 -22.41 89.55 103.90
C LYS A 332 -22.20 90.72 102.92
N LYS A 333 -22.84 90.47 101.76
CA LYS A 333 -23.00 91.26 100.52
C LYS A 333 -21.84 91.14 99.54
#